data_AF-A0A2X1KBG6-F1
#
_entry.id   AF-A0A2X1KBG6-F1
#
_cell.length_a   1.000
_cell.length_b   1.000
_cell.length_c   1.000
_cell.angle_alpha   90.00
_cell.angle_beta   90.00
_cell.angle_gamma   90.00
#
_symmetry.space_group_name_H-M   'P 1'
#
loop_
_entity.id
_entity.type
_entity.pdbx_description
1 polymer ?
#
loop_
_entity_poly.entity_id
_entity_poly.type
_entity_poly.pdbx_seq_one_letter_code
_entity_poly.pdbx_strand_id
1 'polypeptide(L)'
;MHSTEVQAKPLFSWKALGWALLYFWFFSTLLQAIIYISGYSGTNGIRDSLLFSSLWLIPVFLFPKRIKIIAAVIGVVLWAASLAALCYYVIYGQEFSQSVLFVMFETNTNEASEYLSQYFSLKIVLIALAYTAVAVLLWTRLRPVYIPKPWRYVVSFALLYGLILHPIAMNTFIKKQAV
;
A
#
# COMPACT_ATOMS: atom_id res chain seq x y z
N MET A 1 -8.10 7.27 51.05
CA MET A 1 -8.86 6.52 50.04
C MET A 1 -8.20 6.75 48.69
N HIS A 2 -7.34 5.83 48.24
CA HIS A 2 -6.75 5.88 46.90
C HIS A 2 -7.76 5.27 45.92
N SER A 3 -8.40 6.11 45.12
CA SER A 3 -9.21 5.67 43.99
C SER A 3 -8.30 4.97 42.98
N THR A 4 -8.32 3.64 42.99
CA THR A 4 -7.79 2.83 41.90
C THR A 4 -8.65 3.09 40.67
N GLU A 5 -8.24 4.03 39.82
CA GLU A 5 -8.73 4.08 38.45
C GLU A 5 -8.32 2.78 37.77
N VAL A 6 -9.26 1.86 37.68
CA VAL A 6 -9.16 0.68 36.83
C VAL A 6 -9.04 1.20 35.41
N GLN A 7 -7.81 1.37 34.93
CA GLN A 7 -7.54 1.68 33.52
C GLN A 7 -8.20 0.60 32.67
N ALA A 8 -9.36 0.92 32.09
CA ALA A 8 -10.07 0.02 31.20
C ALA A 8 -9.11 -0.41 30.10
N LYS A 9 -8.87 -1.72 30.00
CA LYS A 9 -8.05 -2.31 28.92
C LYS A 9 -8.60 -1.79 27.59
N PRO A 10 -7.78 -1.14 26.75
CA PRO A 10 -8.28 -0.63 25.48
C PRO A 10 -8.75 -1.81 24.62
N LEU A 11 -10.05 -1.85 24.35
CA LEU A 11 -10.69 -2.90 23.58
C LEU A 11 -10.30 -2.79 22.09
N PHE A 12 -10.19 -3.95 21.44
CA PHE A 12 -9.97 -4.02 20.00
C PHE A 12 -11.12 -3.36 19.24
N SER A 13 -10.79 -2.48 18.28
CA SER A 13 -11.79 -1.76 17.48
C SER A 13 -11.73 -2.18 16.01
N TRP A 14 -12.78 -2.89 15.56
CA TRP A 14 -12.98 -3.24 14.16
C TRP A 14 -13.03 -2.02 13.23
N LYS A 15 -13.59 -0.90 13.70
CA LYS A 15 -13.60 0.36 12.94
C LYS A 15 -12.19 0.86 12.69
N ALA A 16 -11.31 0.81 13.69
CA ALA A 16 -9.92 1.24 13.53
C ALA A 16 -9.15 0.35 12.55
N LEU A 17 -9.39 -0.97 12.59
CA LEU A 17 -8.82 -1.91 11.63
C LEU A 17 -9.29 -1.62 10.20
N GLY A 18 -10.59 -1.38 10.00
CA GLY A 18 -11.16 -1.07 8.69
C GLY A 18 -10.53 0.20 8.07
N TRP A 19 -10.32 1.25 8.87
CA TRP A 19 -9.62 2.46 8.39
C TRP A 19 -8.16 2.21 8.04
N ALA A 20 -7.44 1.38 8.82
CA ALA A 20 -6.06 1.02 8.51
C ALA A 20 -5.96 0.21 7.21
N LEU A 21 -6.84 -0.76 7.01
CA LEU A 21 -6.95 -1.54 5.77
C LEU A 21 -7.23 -0.62 4.58
N LEU A 22 -8.27 0.21 4.66
CA LEU A 22 -8.64 1.14 3.59
C LEU A 22 -7.48 2.07 3.22
N TYR A 23 -6.74 2.57 4.21
CA TYR A 23 -5.60 3.44 3.96
C TYR A 23 -4.50 2.76 3.15
N PHE A 24 -4.06 1.56 3.56
CA PHE A 24 -2.97 0.87 2.84
C PHE A 24 -3.44 0.30 1.50
N TRP A 25 -4.68 -0.16 1.42
CA TRP A 25 -5.25 -0.68 0.18
C TRP A 25 -5.39 0.42 -0.87
N PHE A 26 -5.80 1.62 -0.48
CA PHE A 26 -6.00 2.75 -1.40
C PHE A 26 -4.83 3.00 -2.35
N PHE A 27 -3.59 2.86 -1.88
CA PHE A 27 -2.40 3.13 -2.69
C PHE A 27 -2.20 2.14 -3.84
N SER A 28 -2.61 0.89 -3.68
CA SER A 28 -2.36 -0.17 -4.67
C SER A 28 -3.63 -0.58 -5.42
N THR A 29 -4.79 -0.57 -4.75
CA THR A 29 -6.04 -1.08 -5.35
C THR A 29 -6.73 -0.07 -6.25
N LEU A 30 -6.55 1.24 -6.03
CA LEU A 30 -7.21 2.25 -6.86
C LEU A 30 -6.78 2.13 -8.32
N LEU A 31 -5.46 2.12 -8.57
CA LEU A 31 -4.91 1.97 -9.92
C LEU A 31 -5.35 0.65 -10.55
N GLN A 32 -5.25 -0.44 -9.77
CA GLN A 32 -5.62 -1.76 -10.26
C GLN A 32 -7.11 -1.89 -10.60
N ALA A 33 -7.98 -1.24 -9.83
CA ALA A 33 -9.41 -1.17 -10.13
C ALA A 33 -9.66 -0.41 -11.44
N ILE A 34 -8.94 0.69 -11.68
CA ILE A 34 -9.05 1.45 -12.94
C ILE A 34 -8.60 0.59 -14.14
N ILE A 35 -7.48 -0.12 -14.02
CA ILE A 35 -6.96 -1.01 -15.06
C ILE A 35 -7.94 -2.16 -15.35
N TYR A 36 -8.49 -2.77 -14.30
CA TYR A 36 -9.48 -3.84 -14.42
C TYR A 36 -10.75 -3.39 -15.13
N ILE A 37 -11.30 -2.23 -14.75
CA ILE A 37 -12.49 -1.65 -15.39
C ILE A 37 -12.22 -1.31 -16.85
N SER A 38 -10.97 -0.93 -17.18
CA SER A 38 -10.57 -0.59 -18.54
C SER A 38 -10.26 -1.83 -19.40
N GLY A 39 -10.33 -3.04 -18.83
CA GLY A 39 -10.20 -4.31 -19.55
C GLY A 39 -8.75 -4.72 -19.90
N TYR A 40 -7.74 -3.97 -19.44
CA TYR A 40 -6.34 -4.24 -19.75
C TYR A 40 -5.72 -5.36 -18.90
N SER A 41 -6.31 -5.69 -17.75
CA SER A 41 -5.81 -6.75 -16.86
C SER A 41 -6.95 -7.58 -16.27
N GLY A 42 -6.67 -8.86 -16.02
CA GLY A 42 -7.54 -9.74 -15.23
C GLY A 42 -7.54 -9.40 -13.73
N THR A 43 -8.20 -10.25 -12.94
CA THR A 43 -8.41 -10.07 -11.49
C THR A 43 -7.16 -10.32 -10.63
N ASN A 44 -6.11 -10.91 -11.20
CA ASN A 44 -4.89 -11.28 -10.47
C ASN A 44 -4.23 -10.08 -9.79
N GLY A 45 -4.11 -8.95 -10.49
CA GLY A 45 -3.51 -7.77 -9.87
C GLY A 45 -4.33 -7.18 -8.73
N ILE A 46 -5.66 -7.29 -8.73
CA ILE A 46 -6.51 -6.83 -7.61
C ILE A 46 -6.22 -7.68 -6.37
N ARG A 47 -6.14 -9.00 -6.56
CA ARG A 47 -5.79 -9.92 -5.48
C ARG A 47 -4.40 -9.61 -4.93
N ASP A 48 -3.42 -9.49 -5.81
CA ASP A 48 -2.02 -9.33 -5.41
C ASP A 48 -1.80 -7.96 -4.73
N SER A 49 -2.43 -6.89 -5.24
CA SER A 49 -2.41 -5.58 -4.57
C SER A 49 -3.02 -5.62 -3.16
N LEU A 50 -4.19 -6.23 -2.98
CA LEU A 50 -4.82 -6.38 -1.66
C LEU A 50 -3.93 -7.17 -0.68
N LEU A 51 -3.33 -8.26 -1.17
CA LEU A 51 -2.43 -9.10 -0.38
C LEU A 51 -1.19 -8.31 0.04
N PHE A 52 -0.41 -7.78 -0.91
CA PHE A 52 0.83 -7.07 -0.59
C PHE A 52 0.60 -5.79 0.22
N SER A 53 -0.50 -5.06 -0.02
CA SER A 53 -0.86 -3.91 0.82
C SER A 53 -1.12 -4.30 2.28
N SER A 54 -1.59 -5.51 2.54
CA SER A 54 -1.84 -6.01 3.89
C SER A 54 -0.57 -6.28 4.69
N LEU A 55 0.60 -6.43 4.04
CA LEU A 55 1.90 -6.53 4.73
C LEU A 55 2.22 -5.27 5.53
N TRP A 56 1.79 -4.10 5.06
CA TRP A 56 2.03 -2.82 5.74
C TRP A 56 1.25 -2.66 7.05
N LEU A 57 0.31 -3.56 7.34
CA LEU A 57 -0.35 -3.63 8.65
C LEU A 57 0.55 -4.18 9.75
N ILE A 58 1.58 -4.97 9.40
CA ILE A 58 2.52 -5.56 10.36
C ILE A 58 3.15 -4.48 11.26
N PRO A 59 3.85 -3.46 10.73
CA PRO A 59 4.47 -2.43 11.57
C PRO A 59 3.43 -1.61 12.37
N VAL A 60 2.22 -1.44 11.82
CA VAL A 60 1.11 -0.76 12.49
C VAL A 60 0.61 -1.54 13.70
N PHE A 61 0.40 -2.85 13.55
CA PHE A 61 0.03 -3.72 14.65
C PHE A 61 1.16 -3.77 15.67
N LEU A 62 2.42 -3.88 15.24
CA LEU A 62 3.61 -3.93 16.08
C LEU A 62 3.94 -2.63 16.82
N PHE A 63 3.24 -1.51 16.58
CA PHE A 63 3.37 -0.27 17.37
C PHE A 63 2.10 0.62 17.36
N PRO A 64 1.00 0.29 18.10
CA PRO A 64 -0.27 0.99 17.99
C PRO A 64 -0.19 2.43 18.50
N LYS A 65 0.72 2.73 19.45
CA LYS A 65 0.96 4.09 19.95
C LYS A 65 1.56 5.01 18.87
N ARG A 66 2.23 4.45 17.86
CA ARG A 66 2.92 5.18 16.78
C ARG A 66 2.27 4.98 15.41
N ILE A 67 1.03 4.48 15.37
CA ILE A 67 0.33 4.14 14.12
C ILE A 67 0.36 5.27 13.10
N LYS A 68 0.09 6.52 13.51
CA LYS A 68 -0.01 7.65 12.59
C LYS A 68 1.33 8.00 11.96
N ILE A 69 2.41 7.92 12.73
CA ILE A 69 3.77 8.22 12.27
C ILE A 69 4.24 7.12 11.32
N ILE A 70 4.06 5.85 11.70
CA ILE A 70 4.44 4.70 10.88
C ILE A 70 3.65 4.71 9.56
N ALA A 71 2.33 4.92 9.65
CA ALA A 71 1.47 5.01 8.47
C ALA A 71 1.82 6.23 7.61
N ALA A 72 2.23 7.37 8.19
CA ALA A 72 2.69 8.52 7.42
C ALA A 72 3.98 8.21 6.65
N VAL A 73 4.98 7.63 7.30
CA VAL A 73 6.27 7.32 6.65
C VAL A 73 6.07 6.32 5.52
N ILE A 74 5.38 5.21 5.79
CA ILE A 74 5.06 4.21 4.77
C ILE A 74 4.18 4.83 3.68
N GLY A 75 3.17 5.59 4.10
CA GLY A 75 2.20 6.22 3.22
C GLY A 75 2.82 7.24 2.27
N VAL A 76 3.83 7.99 2.67
CA VAL A 76 4.56 8.91 1.78
C VAL A 76 5.28 8.14 0.67
N VAL A 77 5.95 7.02 1.04
CA VAL A 77 6.64 6.17 0.06
C VAL A 77 5.63 5.54 -0.91
N LEU A 78 4.54 4.97 -0.38
CA LEU A 78 3.49 4.37 -1.19
C LEU A 78 2.79 5.40 -2.08
N TRP A 79 2.49 6.59 -1.55
CA TRP A 79 1.88 7.70 -2.27
C TRP A 79 2.76 8.17 -3.43
N ALA A 80 4.07 8.34 -3.21
CA ALA A 80 4.96 8.81 -4.27
C ALA A 80 5.03 7.79 -5.42
N ALA A 81 5.19 6.50 -5.08
CA ALA A 81 5.24 5.43 -6.07
C ALA A 81 3.89 5.26 -6.81
N SER A 82 2.77 5.27 -6.08
CA SER A 82 1.44 5.09 -6.67
C SER A 82 1.00 6.30 -7.49
N LEU A 83 1.36 7.51 -7.09
CA LEU A 83 1.06 8.73 -7.84
C LEU A 83 1.82 8.73 -9.18
N ALA A 84 3.10 8.33 -9.18
CA ALA A 84 3.87 8.18 -10.41
C ALA A 84 3.21 7.17 -11.37
N ALA A 85 2.81 6.01 -10.84
CA ALA A 85 2.11 4.98 -11.63
C ALA A 85 0.74 5.44 -12.13
N LEU A 86 -0.01 6.21 -11.34
CA LEU A 86 -1.29 6.80 -11.74
C LEU A 86 -1.12 7.83 -12.85
N CYS A 87 -0.14 8.74 -12.74
CA CYS A 87 0.18 9.70 -13.78
C CYS A 87 0.60 9.01 -15.08
N TYR A 88 1.43 7.97 -14.98
CA TYR A 88 1.80 7.13 -16.11
C TYR A 88 0.57 6.53 -16.81
N TYR A 89 -0.35 5.95 -16.03
CA TYR A 89 -1.59 5.40 -16.58
C TYR A 89 -2.46 6.47 -17.24
N VAL A 90 -2.56 7.68 -16.68
CA VAL A 90 -3.34 8.78 -17.28
C VAL A 90 -2.78 9.22 -18.63
N ILE A 91 -1.46 9.15 -18.83
CA ILE A 91 -0.79 9.52 -20.07
C ILE A 91 -0.90 8.40 -21.11
N TYR A 92 -0.57 7.17 -20.71
CA TYR A 92 -0.36 6.06 -21.65
C TYR A 92 -1.51 5.04 -21.70
N GLY A 93 -2.43 5.07 -20.73
CA GLY A 93 -3.55 4.13 -20.64
C GLY A 93 -3.17 2.69 -20.27
N GLN A 94 -1.92 2.45 -19.86
CA GLN A 94 -1.39 1.12 -19.56
C GLN A 94 -0.68 1.07 -18.21
N GLU A 95 -0.50 -0.13 -17.68
CA GLU A 95 0.22 -0.36 -16.44
C GLU A 95 1.74 -0.29 -16.62
N PHE A 96 2.44 -0.08 -15.50
CA PHE A 96 3.87 0.08 -15.51
C PHE A 96 4.57 -1.27 -15.76
N SER A 97 5.33 -1.37 -16.85
CA SER A 97 6.06 -2.59 -17.19
C SER A 97 7.51 -2.58 -16.69
N GLN A 98 8.15 -3.75 -16.64
CA GLN A 98 9.56 -3.87 -16.27
C GLN A 98 10.49 -3.15 -17.25
N SER A 99 10.19 -3.18 -18.56
CA SER A 99 10.99 -2.48 -19.57
C SER A 99 10.92 -0.96 -19.42
N VAL A 100 9.74 -0.42 -19.05
CA VAL A 100 9.58 1.01 -18.77
C VAL A 100 10.42 1.42 -17.55
N LEU A 101 10.47 0.60 -16.51
CA LEU A 101 11.30 0.85 -15.34
C LEU A 101 12.80 0.89 -15.68
N PHE A 102 13.23 -0.01 -16.57
CA PHE A 102 14.60 -0.01 -17.07
C PHE A 102 14.93 1.27 -17.85
N VAL A 103 14.06 1.66 -18.79
CA VAL A 103 14.22 2.91 -19.54
C VAL A 103 14.27 4.12 -18.60
N MET A 104 13.43 4.19 -17.57
CA MET A 104 13.45 5.28 -16.60
C MET A 104 14.78 5.38 -15.82
N PHE A 105 15.46 4.25 -15.59
CA PHE A 105 16.78 4.27 -14.95
C PHE A 105 17.92 4.60 -15.90
N GLU A 106 17.77 4.34 -17.20
CA GLU A 106 18.74 4.78 -18.22
C GLU A 106 18.55 6.24 -18.64
N THR A 107 17.35 6.80 -18.45
CA THR A 107 17.01 8.19 -18.79
C THR A 107 17.83 9.18 -17.96
N ASN A 108 18.33 10.24 -18.61
CA ASN A 108 19.04 11.32 -17.92
C ASN A 108 18.13 12.52 -17.60
N THR A 109 18.65 13.51 -16.85
CA THR A 109 17.86 14.66 -16.40
C THR A 109 17.33 15.56 -17.53
N ASN A 110 18.05 15.66 -18.65
CA ASN A 110 17.63 16.49 -19.78
C ASN A 110 16.44 15.84 -20.51
N GLU A 111 16.54 14.54 -20.79
CA GLU A 111 15.45 13.75 -21.39
C GLU A 111 14.22 13.71 -20.47
N ALA A 112 14.43 13.51 -19.17
CA ALA A 112 13.34 13.54 -18.19
C ALA A 112 12.61 14.89 -18.16
N SER A 113 13.36 16.01 -18.27
CA SER A 113 12.77 17.36 -18.32
C SER A 113 11.98 17.60 -19.61
N GLU A 114 12.45 17.08 -20.73
CA GLU A 114 11.75 17.16 -22.02
C GLU A 114 10.42 16.39 -21.96
N TYR A 115 10.45 15.14 -21.48
CA TYR A 115 9.24 14.35 -21.29
C TYR A 115 8.27 15.01 -20.31
N LEU A 116 8.76 15.50 -19.18
CA LEU A 116 7.91 16.18 -18.20
C LEU A 116 7.21 17.39 -18.82
N SER A 117 7.94 18.22 -19.57
CA SER A 117 7.37 19.40 -20.22
C SER A 117 6.33 19.04 -21.28
N GLN A 118 6.51 17.93 -21.99
CA GLN A 118 5.59 17.46 -23.03
C GLN A 118 4.29 16.87 -22.45
N TYR A 119 4.38 16.13 -21.35
CA TYR A 119 3.22 15.45 -20.77
C TYR A 119 2.52 16.25 -19.67
N PHE A 120 3.16 17.30 -19.14
CA PHE A 120 2.56 18.13 -18.10
C PHE A 120 1.26 18.76 -18.58
N SER A 121 0.19 18.53 -17.83
CA SER A 121 -1.13 19.07 -18.14
C SER A 121 -1.93 19.33 -16.88
N LEU A 122 -2.87 20.29 -16.96
CA LEU A 122 -3.77 20.62 -15.85
C LEU A 122 -4.58 19.39 -15.40
N LYS A 123 -4.92 18.49 -16.33
CA LYS A 123 -5.61 17.23 -16.02
C LYS A 123 -4.81 16.37 -15.04
N ILE A 124 -3.50 16.20 -15.27
CA ILE A 124 -2.62 15.44 -14.38
C ILE A 124 -2.55 16.11 -13.00
N VAL A 125 -2.41 17.44 -12.97
CA VAL A 125 -2.37 18.20 -11.71
C VAL A 125 -3.65 18.01 -10.89
N LEU A 126 -4.82 18.12 -11.51
CA LEU A 126 -6.11 17.94 -10.84
C LEU A 126 -6.28 16.52 -10.29
N ILE A 127 -5.91 15.50 -11.07
CA ILE A 127 -5.96 14.09 -10.63
C ILE A 127 -4.99 13.87 -9.46
N ALA A 128 -3.77 14.40 -9.55
CA ALA A 128 -2.77 14.30 -8.49
C ALA A 128 -3.23 14.95 -7.19
N LEU A 129 -3.84 16.14 -7.27
CA LEU A 129 -4.41 16.84 -6.11
C LEU A 129 -5.57 16.07 -5.50
N ALA A 130 -6.52 15.60 -6.31
CA ALA A 130 -7.65 14.80 -5.83
C ALA A 130 -7.18 13.51 -5.15
N TYR A 131 -6.23 12.80 -5.76
CA TYR A 131 -5.63 11.59 -5.21
C TYR A 131 -4.94 11.85 -3.87
N THR A 132 -4.15 12.92 -3.79
CA THR A 132 -3.44 13.32 -2.57
C THR A 132 -4.41 13.74 -1.47
N ALA A 133 -5.48 14.47 -1.81
CA ALA A 133 -6.52 14.85 -0.86
C ALA A 133 -7.19 13.62 -0.22
N VAL A 134 -7.52 12.60 -1.03
CA VAL A 134 -8.07 11.34 -0.51
C VAL A 134 -7.08 10.62 0.40
N ALA A 135 -5.79 10.54 0.01
CA ALA A 135 -4.76 9.93 0.84
C ALA A 135 -4.62 10.62 2.21
N VAL A 136 -4.62 11.96 2.24
CA VAL A 136 -4.58 12.76 3.47
C VAL A 136 -5.85 12.55 4.30
N LEU A 137 -7.03 12.56 3.67
CA LEU A 137 -8.29 12.31 4.37
C LEU A 137 -8.31 10.93 5.03
N LEU A 138 -7.87 9.88 4.34
CA LEU A 138 -7.76 8.53 4.90
C LEU A 138 -6.77 8.49 6.07
N TRP A 139 -5.62 9.16 5.93
CA TRP A 139 -4.61 9.22 7.00
C TRP A 139 -5.12 9.93 8.26
N THR A 140 -5.83 11.06 8.12
CA THR A 140 -6.39 11.78 9.29
C THR A 140 -7.41 10.96 10.07
N ARG A 141 -8.09 10.01 9.40
CA ARG A 141 -9.09 9.11 10.00
C ARG A 141 -8.48 7.89 10.68
N LEU A 142 -7.17 7.65 10.57
CA LEU A 142 -6.50 6.55 11.23
C LEU A 142 -6.59 6.66 12.76
N ARG A 143 -7.01 5.55 13.38
CA ARG A 143 -7.11 5.40 14.84
C ARG A 143 -6.20 4.27 15.31
N PRO A 144 -5.57 4.36 16.49
CA PRO A 144 -4.79 3.27 17.07
C PRO A 144 -5.56 1.96 17.13
N VAL A 145 -5.01 0.92 16.50
CA VAL A 145 -5.55 -0.44 16.54
C VAL A 145 -4.92 -1.17 17.72
N TYR A 146 -5.62 -1.21 18.85
CA TYR A 146 -5.15 -1.94 20.03
C TYR A 146 -5.47 -3.43 19.90
N ILE A 147 -4.43 -4.25 19.80
CA ILE A 147 -4.54 -5.72 19.81
C ILE A 147 -3.92 -6.23 21.12
N PRO A 148 -4.62 -7.08 21.90
CA PRO A 148 -4.07 -7.66 23.12
C PRO A 148 -2.83 -8.51 22.81
N LYS A 149 -1.83 -8.48 23.69
CA LYS A 149 -0.75 -9.49 23.70
C LYS A 149 -1.39 -10.83 24.13
N PRO A 150 -1.14 -11.97 23.46
CA PRO A 150 -0.09 -12.23 22.46
C PRO A 150 -0.51 -12.08 20.98
N TRP A 151 -1.81 -11.94 20.70
CA TRP A 151 -2.40 -11.98 19.34
C TRP A 151 -1.75 -11.06 18.32
N ARG A 152 -1.26 -9.90 18.77
CA ARG A 152 -0.51 -8.95 17.94
C ARG A 152 0.66 -9.58 17.18
N TYR A 153 1.43 -10.43 17.86
CA TYR A 153 2.59 -11.09 17.25
C TYR A 153 2.16 -12.26 16.37
N VAL A 154 1.14 -13.02 16.81
CA VAL A 154 0.59 -14.13 16.05
C VAL A 154 0.04 -13.66 14.70
N VAL A 155 -0.77 -12.59 14.68
CA VAL A 155 -1.34 -12.05 13.44
C VAL A 155 -0.25 -11.48 12.52
N SER A 156 0.73 -10.78 13.08
CA SER A 156 1.86 -10.24 12.31
C SER A 156 2.69 -11.36 11.67
N PHE A 157 2.97 -12.41 12.43
CA PHE A 157 3.72 -13.57 11.96
C PHE A 157 2.92 -14.37 10.92
N ALA A 158 1.61 -14.55 11.13
CA ALA A 158 0.73 -15.23 10.17
C ALA A 158 0.66 -14.50 8.83
N LEU A 159 0.59 -13.16 8.84
CA LEU A 159 0.64 -12.34 7.62
C LEU A 159 1.98 -12.52 6.88
N LEU A 160 3.10 -12.43 7.61
CA LEU A 160 4.43 -12.61 7.02
C LEU A 160 4.60 -14.03 6.46
N TYR A 161 4.18 -15.03 7.21
CA TYR A 161 4.28 -16.43 6.82
C TYR A 161 3.44 -16.74 5.59
N GLY A 162 2.15 -16.37 5.62
CA GLY A 162 1.21 -16.67 4.54
C GLY A 162 1.57 -15.98 3.24
N LEU A 163 2.03 -14.72 3.28
CA LEU A 163 2.28 -13.95 2.08
C LEU A 163 3.69 -14.08 1.51
N ILE A 164 4.70 -14.35 2.34
CA ILE A 164 6.11 -14.38 1.89
C ILE A 164 6.70 -15.79 2.02
N LEU A 165 6.65 -16.39 3.20
CA LEU A 165 7.33 -17.67 3.45
C LEU A 165 6.68 -18.84 2.72
N HIS A 166 5.35 -18.91 2.70
CA HIS A 166 4.61 -19.98 2.04
C HIS A 166 4.88 -20.08 0.52
N PRO A 167 4.74 -19.00 -0.28
CA PRO A 167 5.01 -19.10 -1.72
C PRO A 167 6.48 -19.38 -2.03
N ILE A 168 7.42 -18.85 -1.24
CA ILE A 168 8.86 -19.13 -1.41
C ILE A 168 9.17 -20.60 -1.11
N ALA A 169 8.63 -21.14 -0.02
CA ALA A 169 8.79 -22.54 0.33
C ALA A 169 8.23 -23.44 -0.78
N MET A 170 7.00 -23.19 -1.24
CA MET A 170 6.41 -24.00 -2.31
C MET A 170 7.21 -23.92 -3.62
N ASN A 171 7.68 -22.73 -4.03
CA ASN A 171 8.52 -22.60 -5.23
C ASN A 171 9.88 -23.31 -5.08
N THR A 172 10.48 -23.31 -3.89
CA THR A 172 11.75 -24.03 -3.65
C THR A 172 11.56 -25.54 -3.57
N PHE A 173 10.45 -26.03 -3.02
CA PHE A 173 10.11 -27.45 -3.00
C PHE A 173 9.81 -27.99 -4.40
N ILE A 174 9.04 -27.26 -5.22
CA ILE A 174 8.73 -27.65 -6.61
C ILE A 174 10.01 -27.64 -7.46
N LYS A 175 10.86 -26.61 -7.31
CA LYS A 175 12.13 -26.53 -8.04
C LYS A 175 13.11 -27.64 -7.65
N LYS A 176 13.06 -28.14 -6.42
CA LYS A 176 13.85 -29.30 -5.96
C LYS A 176 13.31 -30.65 -6.47
N GLN A 177 12.07 -30.72 -6.92
CA GLN A 177 11.49 -31.94 -7.52
C GLN A 177 11.68 -32.00 -9.04
N ALA A 178 12.02 -30.88 -9.68
CA ALA A 178 12.23 -30.77 -11.13
C ALA A 178 13.72 -30.86 -11.56
N VAL A 179 14.63 -31.17 -10.62
CA VAL A 179 16.06 -31.45 -10.83
C VAL A 179 16.33 -32.86 -10.36
#